data_AF-A0A2V9T9L7-F1
#
_entry.id   AF-A0A2V9T9L7-F1
#
_cell.length_a   1.000
_cell.length_b   1.000
_cell.length_c   1.000
_cell.angle_alpha   90.00
_cell.angle_beta   90.00
_cell.angle_gamma   90.00
#
_symmetry.space_group_name_H-M   'P 1'
#
loop_
_entity.id
_entity.type
_entity.pdbx_description
1 polymer ?
#
loop_
_entity_poly.entity_id
_entity_poly.type
_entity_poly.pdbx_seq_one_letter_code
_entity_poly.pdbx_strand_id
1 'polypeptide(L)'
;MSLLPLTPPQSSDSNTNWRDLYRAALLELDPSKLAQRVAEAESAVTAKANELFRNGDGNSEESEDLSDALYALQALRSVLKHASTTVDKPNDMEVA
;
A
#
# COMPACT_ATOMS: atom_id res chain seq x y z
N MET A 1 -39.42 31.34 -9.13
CA MET A 1 -38.26 30.91 -9.93
C MET A 1 -37.07 30.82 -8.98
N SER A 2 -36.82 29.64 -8.43
CA SER A 2 -35.74 29.45 -7.44
C SER A 2 -34.45 29.11 -8.17
N LEU A 3 -33.44 29.96 -7.98
CA LEU A 3 -32.06 29.73 -8.41
C LEU A 3 -31.37 28.74 -7.46
N LEU A 4 -30.56 27.89 -8.08
CA LEU A 4 -29.91 26.65 -7.62
C LEU A 4 -29.01 26.79 -6.37
N PRO A 5 -28.49 25.66 -5.89
CA PRO A 5 -27.04 25.52 -5.85
C PRO A 5 -26.62 24.53 -6.93
N LEU A 6 -25.84 25.03 -7.89
CA LEU A 6 -25.07 24.22 -8.81
C LEU A 6 -24.10 23.42 -7.93
N THR A 7 -24.38 22.15 -7.74
CA THR A 7 -23.40 21.25 -7.13
C THR A 7 -22.14 21.36 -7.99
N PRO A 8 -20.98 21.80 -7.44
CA PRO A 8 -19.74 21.64 -8.18
C PRO A 8 -19.62 20.16 -8.54
N PRO A 9 -19.06 19.79 -9.70
CA PRO A 9 -18.63 18.41 -9.88
C PRO A 9 -17.72 18.13 -8.69
N GLN A 10 -18.18 17.26 -7.80
CA GLN A 10 -17.40 16.80 -6.68
C GLN A 10 -16.23 16.08 -7.32
N SER A 11 -15.10 16.77 -7.46
CA SER A 11 -13.80 16.23 -7.83
C SER A 11 -13.45 15.19 -6.76
N SER A 12 -14.07 14.03 -6.89
CA SER A 12 -13.85 12.84 -6.08
C SER A 12 -12.80 11.99 -6.77
N ASP A 13 -11.87 12.63 -7.48
CA ASP A 13 -10.57 12.05 -7.85
C ASP A 13 -9.64 12.03 -6.62
N SER A 14 -10.20 11.98 -5.41
CA SER A 14 -9.55 11.35 -4.25
C SER A 14 -9.52 9.82 -4.40
N ASN A 15 -9.51 9.32 -5.64
CA ASN A 15 -9.02 8.00 -5.97
C ASN A 15 -7.49 8.09 -5.85
N THR A 16 -6.99 8.11 -4.61
CA THR A 16 -5.57 7.96 -4.32
C THR A 16 -5.09 6.78 -5.16
N ASN A 17 -4.29 7.06 -6.20
CA ASN A 17 -3.96 6.06 -7.20
C ASN A 17 -3.10 5.00 -6.51
N TRP A 18 -3.73 3.88 -6.15
CA TRP A 18 -3.10 2.79 -5.42
C TRP A 18 -1.84 2.29 -6.15
N ARG A 19 -1.80 2.43 -7.49
CA ARG A 19 -0.64 2.09 -8.34
C ARG A 19 0.56 3.01 -8.07
N ASP A 20 0.33 4.29 -7.77
CA ASP A 20 1.41 5.22 -7.48
C ASP A 20 2.00 4.97 -6.10
N LEU A 21 1.15 4.68 -5.09
CA LEU A 21 1.62 4.29 -3.77
C LEU A 21 2.33 2.93 -3.79
N TYR A 22 1.81 1.98 -4.55
CA TYR A 22 2.48 0.70 -4.80
C TYR A 22 3.87 0.89 -5.42
N ARG A 23 3.99 1.69 -6.49
CA ARG A 23 5.28 2.01 -7.10
C ARG A 23 6.21 2.75 -6.15
N ALA A 24 5.69 3.69 -5.37
CA ALA A 24 6.48 4.41 -4.36
C ALA A 24 7.02 3.48 -3.27
N ALA A 25 6.29 2.43 -2.90
CA ALA A 25 6.77 1.41 -1.97
C ALA A 25 7.86 0.53 -2.58
N LEU A 26 7.73 0.11 -3.85
CA LEU A 26 8.74 -0.70 -4.54
C LEU A 26 10.04 0.06 -4.84
N LEU A 27 9.94 1.37 -5.08
CA LEU A 27 11.07 2.23 -5.44
C LEU A 27 11.68 2.97 -4.24
N GLU A 28 11.18 2.75 -3.02
CA GLU A 28 11.75 3.36 -1.82
C GLU A 28 13.05 2.66 -1.44
N LEU A 29 14.15 3.42 -1.44
CA LEU A 29 15.50 2.96 -1.14
C LEU A 29 15.95 3.31 0.28
N ASP A 30 15.26 4.25 0.94
CA ASP A 30 15.52 4.65 2.31
C ASP A 30 14.86 3.64 3.27
N PRO A 31 15.64 2.79 3.99
CA PRO A 31 15.09 1.77 4.87
C PRO A 31 14.24 2.36 6.00
N SER A 32 14.51 3.60 6.41
CA SER A 32 13.74 4.29 7.45
C SER A 32 12.35 4.72 6.98
N LYS A 33 12.14 4.89 5.66
CA LYS A 33 10.84 5.25 5.07
C LYS A 33 10.10 4.05 4.47
N LEU A 34 10.84 3.01 4.11
CA LEU A 34 10.31 1.83 3.42
C LEU A 34 9.15 1.17 4.18
N ALA A 35 9.24 1.02 5.49
CA ALA A 35 8.16 0.45 6.30
C ALA A 35 6.86 1.28 6.22
N GLN A 36 6.98 2.61 6.27
CA GLN A 36 5.83 3.51 6.16
C GLN A 36 5.22 3.45 4.76
N ARG A 37 6.04 3.45 3.70
CA ARG A 37 5.57 3.39 2.31
C ARG A 37 4.85 2.08 2.00
N VAL A 38 5.34 0.97 2.52
CA VAL A 38 4.65 -0.33 2.40
C VAL A 38 3.28 -0.28 3.08
N ALA A 39 3.17 0.29 4.29
CA ALA A 39 1.90 0.40 4.99
C ALA A 39 0.89 1.31 4.26
N GLU A 40 1.34 2.44 3.73
CA GLU A 40 0.52 3.35 2.92
C GLU A 40 -0.01 2.66 1.66
N ALA A 41 0.86 1.91 0.96
CA ALA A 41 0.48 1.14 -0.22
C ALA A 41 -0.50 0.00 0.13
N GLU A 42 -0.25 -0.80 1.17
CA GLU A 42 -1.14 -1.87 1.61
C GLU A 42 -2.55 -1.33 1.92
N SER A 43 -2.62 -0.19 2.59
CA SER A 43 -3.88 0.47 2.93
C SER A 43 -4.64 0.92 1.67
N ALA A 44 -3.96 1.57 0.73
CA ALA A 44 -4.58 2.06 -0.50
C ALA A 44 -5.07 0.92 -1.41
N VAL A 45 -4.27 -0.13 -1.57
CA VAL A 45 -4.63 -1.31 -2.38
C VAL A 45 -5.84 -2.02 -1.76
N THR A 46 -5.84 -2.21 -0.44
CA THR A 46 -6.98 -2.81 0.28
C THR A 46 -8.25 -1.95 0.15
N ALA A 47 -8.12 -0.63 0.26
CA ALA A 47 -9.24 0.28 0.08
C ALA A 47 -9.84 0.16 -1.33
N LYS A 48 -9.00 0.07 -2.36
CA LYS A 48 -9.47 -0.11 -3.74
C LYS A 48 -10.15 -1.47 -3.96
N ALA A 49 -9.58 -2.54 -3.43
CA ALA A 49 -10.19 -3.87 -3.53
C ALA A 49 -11.59 -3.91 -2.89
N ASN A 50 -11.74 -3.28 -1.72
CA ASN A 50 -13.04 -3.15 -1.05
C ASN A 50 -14.03 -2.29 -1.85
N GLU A 51 -13.56 -1.25 -2.52
CA GLU A 51 -14.39 -0.42 -3.40
C GLU A 51 -14.94 -1.24 -4.57
N LEU A 52 -14.08 -1.96 -5.30
CA LEU A 52 -14.49 -2.82 -6.42
C LEU A 52 -15.47 -3.91 -5.97
N PHE A 53 -15.20 -4.54 -4.82
CA PHE A 53 -16.09 -5.55 -4.28
C PHE A 53 -17.50 -4.99 -4.00
N ARG A 54 -17.58 -3.74 -3.52
CA ARG A 54 -18.86 -3.07 -3.20
C ARG A 54 -19.60 -2.58 -4.43
N ASN A 55 -18.87 -2.12 -5.44
CA ASN A 55 -19.46 -1.56 -6.65
C ASN A 55 -19.92 -2.66 -7.63
N GLY A 56 -19.46 -3.91 -7.46
CA GLY A 56 -19.88 -5.05 -8.28
C GLY A 56 -19.37 -4.95 -9.73
N ASP A 57 -18.50 -4.00 -9.98
CA ASP A 57 -17.71 -3.82 -11.18
C ASP A 57 -16.62 -4.89 -11.17
N GLY A 58 -16.99 -6.08 -11.64
CA GLY A 58 -16.10 -7.23 -11.86
C GLY A 58 -15.07 -6.96 -12.96
N ASN A 59 -14.24 -5.93 -12.81
CA ASN A 59 -13.06 -5.72 -13.60
C ASN A 59 -12.00 -6.72 -13.16
N SER A 60 -12.07 -7.95 -13.70
CA SER A 60 -11.20 -9.08 -13.33
C SER A 60 -9.72 -8.68 -13.36
N GLU A 61 -9.31 -7.92 -14.38
CA GLU A 61 -7.94 -7.44 -14.53
C GLU A 61 -7.50 -6.55 -13.37
N GLU A 62 -8.31 -5.57 -12.96
CA GLU A 62 -7.94 -4.72 -11.82
C GLU A 62 -7.99 -5.50 -10.49
N SER A 63 -8.87 -6.50 -10.35
CA SER A 63 -8.88 -7.38 -9.17
C SER A 63 -7.63 -8.26 -9.09
N GLU A 64 -7.15 -8.77 -10.23
CA GLU A 64 -5.90 -9.53 -10.32
C GLU A 64 -4.70 -8.64 -9.98
N ASP A 65 -4.61 -7.47 -10.60
CA ASP A 65 -3.62 -6.42 -10.31
C ASP A 65 -3.52 -6.09 -8.81
N LEU A 66 -4.66 -5.90 -8.14
CA LEU A 66 -4.71 -5.60 -6.70
C LEU A 66 -4.24 -6.77 -5.84
N SER A 67 -4.55 -8.00 -6.26
CA SER A 67 -4.14 -9.22 -5.56
C SER A 67 -2.62 -9.42 -5.65
N ASP A 68 -2.06 -9.24 -6.84
CA ASP A 68 -0.62 -9.29 -7.10
C ASP A 68 0.12 -8.20 -6.32
N ALA A 69 -0.43 -6.98 -6.29
CA ALA A 69 0.13 -5.88 -5.53
C ALA A 69 0.16 -6.18 -4.02
N LEU A 70 -0.94 -6.69 -3.43
CA LEU A 70 -0.97 -7.08 -2.02
C LEU A 70 0.05 -8.17 -1.71
N TYR A 71 0.14 -9.19 -2.57
CA TYR A 71 1.09 -10.27 -2.38
C TYR A 71 2.54 -9.76 -2.36
N ALA A 72 2.92 -8.92 -3.33
CA ALA A 72 4.25 -8.33 -3.40
C ALA A 72 4.56 -7.45 -2.18
N LEU A 73 3.61 -6.63 -1.73
CA LEU A 73 3.78 -5.78 -0.54
C LEU A 73 3.94 -6.61 0.74
N GLN A 74 3.18 -7.70 0.90
CA GLN A 74 3.30 -8.60 2.04
C GLN A 74 4.64 -9.33 2.07
N ALA A 75 5.14 -9.74 0.91
CA ALA A 75 6.47 -10.32 0.77
C ALA A 75 7.55 -9.30 1.19
N LEU A 76 7.47 -8.08 0.68
CA LEU A 76 8.39 -6.99 1.02
C LEU A 76 8.36 -6.69 2.53
N ARG A 77 7.17 -6.57 3.13
CA ARG A 77 7.01 -6.38 4.57
C ARG A 77 7.64 -7.51 5.38
N SER A 78 7.50 -8.74 4.91
CA SER A 78 8.10 -9.91 5.56
C SER A 78 9.63 -9.84 5.52
N VAL A 79 10.22 -9.46 4.38
CA VAL A 79 11.67 -9.25 4.27
C VAL A 79 12.16 -8.18 5.26
N LEU A 80 11.44 -7.06 5.40
CA LEU A 80 11.79 -5.99 6.35
C LEU A 80 11.82 -6.50 7.81
N LYS A 81 10.83 -7.30 8.21
CA LYS A 81 10.78 -7.88 9.56
C LYS A 81 12.01 -8.75 9.84
N HIS A 82 12.45 -9.55 8.88
CA HIS A 82 13.63 -10.39 9.04
C HIS A 82 14.93 -9.58 9.05
N ALA A 83 15.04 -8.53 8.22
CA ALA A 83 16.21 -7.65 8.21
C ALA A 83 16.39 -6.89 9.54
N SER A 84 15.30 -6.58 10.25
CA SER A 84 15.38 -5.99 11.59
C SER A 84 15.83 -6.98 12.68
N THR A 85 15.69 -8.30 12.47
CA THR A 85 16.08 -9.32 13.46
C THR A 85 17.57 -9.67 13.45
N THR A 86 18.34 -9.20 12.46
CA THR A 86 19.77 -9.51 12.32
C THR A 86 20.71 -8.54 13.05
N VAL A 87 20.19 -7.48 13.70
CA VAL A 87 21.02 -6.44 14.36
C VAL A 87 21.07 -6.59 15.90
N ASP A 88 20.29 -7.50 16.51
CA ASP A 88 20.09 -7.52 17.97
C ASP A 88 20.69 -8.75 18.71
N LYS A 89 21.77 -9.35 18.21
CA LYS A 89 22.57 -10.26 19.04
C LYS A 89 23.89 -9.60 19.42
N PRO A 90 24.05 -9.15 20.67
CA PRO A 90 25.37 -8.85 21.21
C PRO A 90 26.22 -10.12 21.13
N ASN A 91 27.45 -9.96 20.66
CA ASN A 91 28.45 -11.02 20.68
C ASN A 91 28.78 -11.40 22.13
N ASP A 92 28.04 -12.32 22.72
CA ASP A 92 28.47 -13.07 23.91
C ASP A 92 29.43 -14.21 23.50
N MET A 93 30.49 -13.84 22.76
CA MET A 93 31.71 -14.63 22.69
C MET A 93 32.72 -14.00 23.63
N GLU A 94 32.41 -14.03 24.93
CA GLU A 94 33.42 -13.89 25.96
C GLU A 94 34.10 -15.25 26.12
N VAL A 95 35.30 -15.32 25.56
CA VAL A 95 36.30 -16.36 25.80
C VAL A 95 36.79 -16.28 27.24
N ALA A 96 36.61 -17.37 28.00
CA ALA A 96 37.46 -17.73 29.14
C ALA A 96 37.36 -19.24 29.41
#